data_AF-A0A3C0UZC9-F1
#
_entry.id   AF-A0A3C0UZC9-F1
#
_cell.length_a   1.000
_cell.length_b   1.000
_cell.length_c   1.000
_cell.angle_alpha   90.00
_cell.angle_beta   90.00
_cell.angle_gamma   90.00
#
_symmetry.space_group_name_H-M   'P 1'
#
loop_
_entity.id
_entity.type
_entity.pdbx_description
1 polymer ?
#
loop_
_entity_poly.entity_id
_entity_poly.type
_entity_poly.pdbx_seq_one_letter_code
_entity_poly.pdbx_strand_id
1 'polypeptide(L)'
;VAVAVGFIALFGMAIETAMLMTIYLNEAMQNLVAANGNSKDTITNADIREYVIRGAAQRLRPKLMTVSVSLFGLIPILWATGVGSDVMLPITIPLIGGTITSTIYVLLVTPVVFEMTKEWELKRYGKIELYDVKE
;
A
#
# COMPACT_ATOMS: atom_id res chain seq x y z
N VAL A 1 -18.44 -16.70 14.19
CA VAL A 1 -19.00 -15.68 13.28
C VAL A 1 -18.29 -14.34 13.41
N ALA A 2 -18.22 -13.75 14.61
CA ALA A 2 -17.55 -12.46 14.87
C ALA A 2 -16.12 -12.35 14.31
N VAL A 3 -15.26 -13.35 14.54
CA VAL A 3 -13.89 -13.37 14.00
C VAL A 3 -13.84 -13.30 12.46
N ALA A 4 -14.76 -13.99 11.78
CA ALA A 4 -14.81 -13.99 10.32
C ALA A 4 -15.17 -12.60 9.77
N VAL A 5 -16.06 -11.87 10.45
CA VAL A 5 -16.40 -10.48 10.11
C VAL A 5 -15.17 -9.57 10.26
N GLY A 6 -14.36 -9.78 11.30
CA GLY A 6 -13.09 -9.07 11.48
C GLY A 6 -12.11 -9.29 10.32
N PHE A 7 -11.98 -10.52 9.83
CA PHE A 7 -11.15 -10.81 8.66
C PHE A 7 -11.69 -10.19 7.36
N ILE A 8 -13.01 -10.14 7.17
CA ILE A 8 -13.62 -9.47 6.01
C ILE A 8 -13.30 -7.96 6.05
N ALA A 9 -13.46 -7.32 7.21
CA ALA A 9 -13.11 -5.92 7.39
C ALA A 9 -11.63 -5.65 7.14
N LEU A 10 -10.75 -6.53 7.63
CA LEU A 10 -9.32 -6.48 7.37
C LEU A 10 -8.99 -6.54 5.88
N PHE A 11 -9.64 -7.43 5.15
CA PHE A 11 -9.41 -7.61 3.72
C PHE A 11 -9.74 -6.34 2.93
N GLY A 12 -10.85 -5.67 3.26
CA GLY A 12 -11.21 -4.38 2.66
C GLY A 12 -10.13 -3.31 2.87
N MET A 13 -9.66 -3.14 4.12
CA MET A 13 -8.58 -2.19 4.42
C MET A 13 -7.26 -2.54 3.72
N ALA A 14 -6.95 -3.83 3.57
CA ALA A 14 -5.76 -4.28 2.87
C ALA A 14 -5.82 -3.91 1.38
N ILE A 15 -6.95 -4.12 0.71
CA ILE A 15 -7.15 -3.73 -0.69
C ILE A 15 -7.04 -2.21 -0.86
N GLU A 16 -7.71 -1.44 -0.02
CA GLU A 16 -7.67 0.03 -0.06
C GLU A 16 -6.23 0.54 0.00
N THR A 17 -5.47 0.07 0.99
CA THR A 17 -4.08 0.51 1.20
C THR A 17 -3.13 0.05 0.09
N ALA A 18 -3.37 -1.12 -0.52
CA ALA A 18 -2.62 -1.64 -1.65
C ALA A 18 -2.92 -0.88 -2.95
N MET A 19 -4.20 -0.67 -3.29
CA MET A 19 -4.63 0.07 -4.47
C MET A 19 -4.06 1.48 -4.49
N LEU A 20 -4.22 2.20 -3.38
CA LEU A 20 -3.66 3.54 -3.22
C LEU A 20 -2.12 3.51 -3.32
N MET A 21 -1.42 2.40 -3.07
CA MET A 21 0.03 2.34 -3.29
C MET A 21 0.36 2.33 -4.76
N THR A 22 -0.31 1.44 -5.48
CA THR A 22 -0.11 1.26 -6.90
C THR A 22 -0.40 2.54 -7.67
N ILE A 23 -1.45 3.28 -7.28
CA ILE A 23 -1.78 4.58 -7.90
C ILE A 23 -0.62 5.57 -7.75
N TYR A 24 -0.09 5.75 -6.55
CA TYR A 24 1.01 6.70 -6.31
C TYR A 24 2.33 6.25 -6.95
N LEU A 25 2.62 4.95 -6.94
CA LEU A 25 3.79 4.40 -7.64
C LEU A 25 3.66 4.62 -9.15
N ASN A 26 2.46 4.46 -9.71
CA ASN A 26 2.19 4.75 -11.10
C ASN A 26 2.30 6.25 -11.42
N GLU A 27 1.80 7.13 -10.55
CA GLU A 27 1.99 8.58 -10.67
C GLU A 27 3.49 8.97 -10.62
N ALA A 28 4.26 8.34 -9.73
CA ALA A 28 5.71 8.52 -9.69
C ALA A 28 6.38 8.08 -11.01
N MET A 29 5.90 7.01 -11.65
CA MET A 29 6.37 6.59 -12.96
C MET A 29 5.91 7.50 -14.10
N GLN A 30 4.70 8.04 -14.04
CA GLN A 30 4.24 9.06 -14.98
C GLN A 30 5.12 10.31 -14.91
N ASN A 31 5.49 10.75 -13.70
CA ASN A 31 6.42 11.86 -13.50
C ASN A 31 7.82 11.57 -14.05
N LEU A 32 8.32 10.33 -13.92
CA LEU A 32 9.59 9.90 -14.50
C LEU A 32 9.53 9.93 -16.05
N VAL A 33 8.47 9.38 -16.63
CA VAL A 33 8.28 9.36 -18.09
C VAL A 33 8.05 10.76 -18.65
N ALA A 34 7.37 11.64 -17.92
CA ALA A 34 7.20 13.04 -18.32
C ALA A 34 8.53 13.82 -18.30
N ALA A 35 9.43 13.50 -17.37
CA ALA A 35 10.74 14.15 -17.27
C ALA A 35 11.76 13.63 -18.29
N ASN A 36 11.85 12.31 -18.48
CA ASN A 36 12.92 11.66 -19.25
C ASN A 36 12.44 11.02 -20.57
N GLY A 37 11.14 10.99 -20.84
CA GLY A 37 10.54 10.29 -21.99
C GLY A 37 10.38 8.78 -21.76
N ASN A 38 9.57 8.10 -22.59
CA ASN A 38 9.25 6.67 -22.45
C ASN A 38 10.09 5.77 -23.37
N SER A 39 11.42 5.79 -23.20
CA SER A 39 12.33 4.98 -24.01
C SER A 39 13.40 4.31 -23.16
N LYS A 40 13.81 3.11 -23.59
CA LYS A 40 14.87 2.30 -22.96
C LYS A 40 16.23 3.00 -22.89
N ASP A 41 16.48 3.92 -23.82
CA ASP A 41 17.74 4.68 -23.89
C ASP A 41 17.76 5.91 -22.97
N THR A 42 16.59 6.40 -22.53
CA THR A 42 16.49 7.57 -21.64
C THR A 42 16.23 7.22 -20.17
N ILE A 43 15.75 6.00 -19.87
CA ILE A 43 15.44 5.58 -18.51
C ILE A 43 16.49 4.58 -18.01
N THR A 44 17.22 4.93 -16.96
CA THR A 44 18.16 4.03 -16.28
C THR A 44 17.47 3.31 -15.11
N ASN A 45 17.92 2.11 -14.73
CA ASN A 45 17.43 1.43 -13.52
C ASN A 45 17.61 2.30 -12.26
N ALA A 46 18.64 3.16 -12.21
CA ALA A 46 18.85 4.11 -11.13
C ALA A 46 17.72 5.15 -11.02
N ASP A 47 17.22 5.65 -12.17
CA ASP A 47 16.12 6.62 -12.22
C ASP A 47 14.81 5.98 -11.74
N ILE A 48 14.54 4.74 -12.17
CA ILE A 48 13.36 3.99 -11.70
C ILE A 48 13.38 3.88 -10.18
N ARG A 49 14.53 3.45 -9.63
CA ARG A 49 14.68 3.31 -8.18
C ARG A 49 14.52 4.63 -7.44
N GLU A 50 15.10 5.72 -7.94
CA GLU A 50 14.96 7.04 -7.32
C GLU A 50 13.50 7.50 -7.27
N TYR A 51 12.78 7.39 -8.39
CA TYR A 51 11.38 7.82 -8.46
C TYR A 51 10.44 6.88 -7.68
N VAL A 52 10.70 5.56 -7.66
CA VAL A 52 9.96 4.62 -6.80
C VAL A 52 10.17 4.95 -5.33
N ILE A 53 11.41 5.20 -4.89
CA ILE A 53 11.71 5.59 -3.51
C ILE A 53 11.03 6.92 -3.17
N ARG A 54 11.07 7.91 -4.07
CA ARG A 54 10.45 9.22 -3.87
C ARG A 54 8.92 9.10 -3.75
N GLY A 55 8.29 8.30 -4.62
CA GLY A 55 6.86 8.01 -4.57
C GLY A 55 6.46 7.24 -3.30
N ALA A 56 7.25 6.23 -2.91
CA ALA A 56 7.02 5.47 -1.69
C ALA A 56 7.18 6.32 -0.42
N ALA A 57 8.17 7.21 -0.38
CA ALA A 57 8.46 8.08 0.76
C ALA A 57 7.36 9.13 0.98
N GLN A 58 6.77 9.68 -0.09
CA GLN A 58 5.63 10.60 0.02
C GLN A 58 4.43 9.93 0.70
N ARG A 59 4.26 8.62 0.51
CA ARG A 59 3.14 7.85 1.06
C ARG A 59 3.36 7.29 2.45
N LEU A 60 4.63 7.18 2.90
CA LEU A 60 4.95 6.72 4.26
C LEU A 60 4.23 7.55 5.33
N ARG A 61 4.16 8.88 5.15
CA ARG A 61 3.47 9.78 6.09
C ARG A 61 1.96 9.54 6.15
N PRO A 62 1.19 9.60 5.03
CA PRO A 62 -0.24 9.27 5.02
C PRO A 62 -0.57 7.88 5.56
N LYS A 63 0.24 6.87 5.25
CA LYS A 63 -0.02 5.50 5.67
C LYS A 63 0.20 5.27 7.15
N LEU A 64 1.27 5.86 7.71
CA LEU A 64 1.49 5.83 9.16
C LEU A 64 0.38 6.58 9.92
N MET A 65 -0.13 7.68 9.35
CA MET A 65 -1.26 8.42 9.93
C MET A 65 -2.51 7.54 10.03
N THR A 66 -2.92 6.88 8.94
CA THR A 66 -4.11 6.02 8.91
C THR A 66 -3.98 4.86 9.88
N VAL A 67 -2.84 4.16 9.87
CA VAL A 67 -2.60 3.02 10.76
C VAL A 67 -2.60 3.45 12.23
N SER A 68 -2.00 4.60 12.54
CA SER A 68 -2.01 5.14 13.90
C SER A 68 -3.44 5.45 14.36
N VAL A 69 -4.25 6.12 13.53
CA VAL A 69 -5.65 6.43 13.83
C VAL A 69 -6.46 5.15 14.04
N SER A 70 -6.30 4.14 13.17
CA SER A 70 -6.97 2.84 13.33
C SER A 70 -6.57 2.16 14.63
N LEU A 71 -5.29 2.12 14.98
CA LEU A 71 -4.83 1.51 16.23
C LEU A 71 -5.39 2.27 17.44
N PHE A 72 -5.28 3.59 17.47
CA PHE A 72 -5.82 4.41 18.57
C PHE A 72 -7.34 4.27 18.72
N GLY A 73 -8.08 4.12 17.62
CA GLY A 73 -9.53 3.91 17.66
C GLY A 73 -9.94 2.52 18.16
N LEU A 74 -9.10 1.50 17.93
CA LEU A 74 -9.39 0.11 18.29
C LEU A 74 -8.86 -0.27 19.69
N ILE A 75 -7.84 0.42 20.18
CA ILE A 75 -7.25 0.18 21.51
C ILE A 75 -8.30 0.21 22.65
N PRO A 76 -9.21 1.19 22.75
CA PRO A 76 -10.21 1.22 23.83
C PRO A 76 -11.16 0.02 23.81
N ILE A 77 -11.43 -0.54 22.63
CA ILE A 77 -12.32 -1.70 22.47
C ILE A 77 -11.70 -2.94 23.12
N LEU A 78 -10.36 -3.05 23.17
CA LEU A 78 -9.66 -4.16 23.81
C LEU A 78 -9.82 -4.17 25.35
N TRP A 79 -10.04 -3.00 25.97
CA TRP A 79 -10.24 -2.87 27.42
C TRP A 79 -11.71 -2.80 27.84
N ALA A 80 -12.63 -2.81 26.87
CA ALA A 80 -14.05 -2.76 27.17
C ALA A 80 -14.52 -4.09 27.79
N THR A 81 -14.97 -4.05 29.04
CA THR A 81 -15.54 -5.20 29.78
C THR A 81 -17.07 -5.14 29.93
N GLY A 82 -17.72 -4.20 29.25
CA GLY A 82 -19.17 -3.99 29.29
C GLY A 82 -19.95 -4.94 28.37
N VAL A 83 -21.28 -4.78 28.37
CA VAL A 83 -22.20 -5.55 27.51
C VAL A 83 -21.84 -5.36 26.03
N GLY A 84 -21.71 -6.46 25.28
CA GLY A 84 -21.33 -6.43 23.86
C GLY A 84 -19.82 -6.58 23.58
N SER A 85 -18.98 -6.57 24.62
CA SER A 85 -17.54 -6.85 24.52
C SER A 85 -17.26 -8.25 23.95
N ASP A 86 -18.07 -9.24 24.32
CA ASP A 86 -17.99 -10.63 23.84
C ASP A 86 -18.08 -10.76 22.31
N VAL A 87 -18.71 -9.79 21.64
CA VAL A 87 -18.84 -9.77 20.18
C VAL A 87 -17.80 -8.86 19.54
N MET A 88 -17.51 -7.70 20.13
CA MET A 88 -16.56 -6.73 19.55
C MET A 88 -15.10 -7.17 19.66
N LEU A 89 -14.68 -7.76 20.79
CA LEU A 89 -13.31 -8.23 20.99
C LEU A 89 -12.84 -9.19 19.87
N PRO A 90 -13.56 -10.27 19.54
CA PRO A 90 -13.15 -11.19 18.48
C PRO A 90 -13.17 -10.57 17.06
N ILE A 91 -13.90 -9.47 16.83
CA ILE A 91 -13.86 -8.73 15.55
C ILE A 91 -12.59 -7.88 15.47
N THR A 92 -12.24 -7.21 16.57
CA THR A 92 -11.15 -6.22 16.62
C THR A 92 -9.77 -6.85 16.69
N ILE A 93 -9.61 -8.01 17.35
CA ILE A 93 -8.30 -8.67 17.50
C ILE A 93 -7.62 -8.97 16.14
N PRO A 94 -8.28 -9.63 15.16
CA PRO A 94 -7.70 -9.83 13.83
C PRO A 94 -7.43 -8.52 13.08
N LEU A 95 -8.25 -7.51 13.33
CA LEU A 95 -8.16 -6.21 12.67
C LEU A 95 -6.85 -5.48 13.05
N ILE A 96 -6.51 -5.46 14.34
CA ILE A 96 -5.28 -4.86 14.85
C ILE A 96 -4.05 -5.64 14.36
N GLY A 97 -4.04 -6.96 14.54
CA GLY A 97 -2.89 -7.77 14.12
C GLY A 97 -2.66 -7.72 12.61
N GLY A 98 -3.74 -7.81 11.84
CA GLY A 98 -3.68 -7.76 10.39
C GLY A 98 -3.32 -6.37 9.85
N THR A 99 -3.80 -5.27 10.45
CA THR A 99 -3.43 -3.92 9.99
C THR A 99 -1.94 -3.66 10.17
N ILE A 100 -1.34 -4.07 11.29
CA ILE A 100 0.11 -3.95 11.52
C ILE A 100 0.87 -4.78 10.47
N THR A 101 0.50 -6.06 10.32
CA THR A 101 1.20 -6.98 9.40
C THR A 101 1.05 -6.54 7.94
N SER A 102 -0.15 -6.17 7.52
CA SER A 102 -0.45 -5.66 6.18
C SER A 102 0.25 -4.33 5.89
N THR A 103 0.35 -3.46 6.90
CA THR A 103 1.07 -2.19 6.74
C THR A 103 2.52 -2.42 6.42
N ILE A 104 3.19 -3.31 7.15
CA ILE A 104 4.58 -3.69 6.91
C ILE A 104 4.71 -4.31 5.51
N TYR A 105 3.84 -5.27 5.17
CA TYR A 105 3.84 -5.92 3.86
C TYR A 105 3.69 -4.91 2.72
N VAL A 106 2.68 -4.06 2.77
CA VAL A 106 2.44 -3.09 1.70
C VAL A 106 3.54 -2.03 1.66
N LEU A 107 4.16 -1.62 2.78
CA LEU A 107 5.23 -0.61 2.74
C LEU A 107 6.56 -1.13 2.23
N LEU A 108 6.89 -2.39 2.52
CA LEU A 108 8.19 -2.95 2.15
C LEU A 108 8.10 -3.79 0.88
N VAL A 109 7.10 -4.67 0.79
CA VAL A 109 7.03 -5.67 -0.29
C VAL A 109 6.45 -5.06 -1.56
N THR A 110 5.38 -4.27 -1.48
CA THR A 110 4.75 -3.68 -2.68
C THR A 110 5.70 -2.80 -3.51
N PRO A 111 6.48 -1.84 -2.96
CA PRO A 111 7.37 -1.03 -3.79
C PRO A 111 8.50 -1.86 -4.41
N VAL A 112 9.02 -2.86 -3.70
CA VAL A 112 10.06 -3.77 -4.21
C VAL A 112 9.52 -4.60 -5.37
N VAL A 113 8.34 -5.20 -5.22
CA VAL A 113 7.69 -5.97 -6.28
C VAL A 113 7.38 -5.08 -7.50
N PHE A 114 6.96 -3.84 -7.25
CA PHE A 114 6.68 -2.88 -8.31
C PHE A 114 7.96 -2.48 -9.07
N GLU A 115 9.05 -2.16 -8.37
CA GLU A 115 10.36 -1.87 -8.96
C GLU A 115 10.84 -3.05 -9.83
N MET A 116 10.80 -4.27 -9.30
CA MET A 116 11.18 -5.47 -10.05
C MET A 116 10.34 -5.67 -11.32
N THR A 117 9.03 -5.42 -11.23
CA THR A 117 8.13 -5.54 -12.37
C THR A 117 8.45 -4.51 -13.44
N LYS A 118 8.74 -3.26 -13.04
CA LYS A 118 9.08 -2.17 -13.97
C LYS A 118 10.45 -2.33 -14.61
N GLU A 119 11.46 -2.80 -13.87
CA GLU A 119 12.75 -3.16 -14.46
C GLU A 119 12.61 -4.28 -15.50
N TRP A 120 11.80 -5.29 -15.19
CA TRP A 120 11.55 -6.41 -16.10
C TRP A 120 10.80 -5.96 -17.35
N GLU A 121 9.81 -5.09 -17.19
CA GLU A 121 9.05 -4.48 -18.28
C GLU A 121 9.95 -3.65 -19.21
N LEU A 122 10.80 -2.79 -18.64
CA LEU A 122 11.77 -2.02 -19.42
C LEU A 122 12.75 -2.92 -20.17
N LYS A 123 13.25 -3.99 -19.54
CA LYS A 123 14.15 -4.96 -20.18
C LYS A 123 13.48 -5.71 -21.32
N ARG A 124 12.22 -6.11 -21.17
CA ARG A 124 11.50 -6.98 -22.12
C ARG A 124 10.80 -6.22 -23.25
N TYR A 125 10.16 -5.11 -22.96
CA TYR A 125 9.34 -4.34 -23.92
C TYR A 125 9.98 -3.02 -24.37
N GLY A 126 11.01 -2.54 -23.66
CA GLY A 126 11.72 -1.31 -24.00
C GLY A 126 10.92 -0.02 -23.73
N LYS A 127 9.77 -0.14 -23.07
CA LYS A 127 8.90 0.96 -22.63
C LYS A 127 8.28 0.59 -21.29
N ILE A 128 7.91 1.59 -20.50
CA ILE A 128 7.13 1.41 -19.29
C ILE A 128 5.66 1.60 -19.67
N GLU A 129 4.80 0.60 -19.40
CA GLU A 129 3.36 0.81 -19.46
C GLU A 129 2.97 1.72 -18.30
N LEU A 130 2.43 2.88 -18.67
CA LEU A 130 1.76 3.78 -17.74
C LEU A 130 0.30 3.40 -17.74
N TYR A 131 -0.21 3.04 -16.57
CA TYR A 131 -1.63 2.76 -16.43
C TYR A 131 -2.32 4.11 -16.28
N ASP A 132 -3.05 4.54 -17.30
CA ASP A 132 -3.88 5.75 -17.22
C ASP A 132 -5.10 5.39 -16.38
N VAL A 133 -5.01 5.59 -15.07
CA VAL A 133 -6.15 5.50 -14.16
C VAL A 133 -6.97 6.77 -14.39
N LYS A 134 -7.58 6.88 -15.58
CA LYS A 134 -8.63 7.86 -15.83
C LYS A 134 -9.84 7.47 -15.00
N GLU A 135 -10.33 8.44 -14.24
CA GLU A 135 -11.55 8.41 -13.42
C GLU A 135 -12.75 7.76 -14.11
#